data_AF-A0A7U2EZV5-F1
#
_entry.id   AF-A0A7U2EZV5-F1
#
_cell.length_a   1.000
_cell.length_b   1.000
_cell.length_c   1.000
_cell.angle_alpha   90.00
_cell.angle_beta   90.00
_cell.angle_gamma   90.00
#
_symmetry.space_group_name_H-M   'P 1'
#
loop_
_entity.id
_entity.type
_entity.pdbx_description
1 polymer ?
#
loop_
_entity_poly.entity_id
_entity_poly.type
_entity_poly.pdbx_seq_one_letter_code
_entity_poly.pdbx_strand_id
1 'polypeptide(L)'
;MTIAGSYREVNTNTPLSPTNRLFQLLSTHPDLSTSSVSIAMTDSESSKPPLPAFDPDNCQTYTASCHCETIQYTILLSPPLPQWKVVSCNCSICSRNGYLLVYPERSRVHIKSGEEALKNYSFGAKRNLHKFCEKCGSSVFFDPRMDKFGEAPPDLLGMNVSCLQTTAMSRLRGLIRCVGSHVSWCSG
;
A
#
# COMPACT_ATOMS: atom_id res chain seq x y z
N MET A 1 40.88 2.32 -2.48
CA MET A 1 40.12 1.05 -2.43
C MET A 1 38.71 1.34 -2.91
N THR A 2 38.46 0.99 -4.17
CA THR A 2 37.22 1.30 -4.90
C THR A 2 36.33 0.07 -4.84
N ILE A 3 35.11 0.21 -4.32
CA ILE A 3 34.14 -0.89 -4.29
C ILE A 3 33.20 -0.72 -5.49
N ALA A 4 33.35 -1.60 -6.47
CA ALA A 4 32.51 -1.68 -7.65
C ALA A 4 31.12 -2.23 -7.27
N GLY A 5 30.08 -1.43 -7.45
CA GLY A 5 28.68 -1.88 -7.39
C GLY A 5 28.24 -2.38 -8.76
N SER A 6 27.85 -3.65 -8.86
CA SER A 6 27.25 -4.20 -10.08
C SER A 6 25.82 -3.68 -10.23
N TYR A 7 25.60 -2.83 -11.23
CA TYR A 7 24.26 -2.44 -11.70
C TYR A 7 23.72 -3.57 -12.61
N ARG A 8 22.51 -4.08 -12.35
CA ARG A 8 21.79 -4.93 -13.32
C ARG A 8 20.84 -4.04 -14.11
N GLU A 9 21.12 -3.87 -15.40
CA GLU A 9 20.19 -3.28 -16.37
C GLU A 9 19.02 -4.24 -16.63
N VAL A 10 17.80 -3.71 -16.63
CA VAL A 10 16.63 -4.43 -17.14
C VAL A 10 16.56 -4.16 -18.64
N ASN A 11 16.95 -5.14 -19.44
CA ASN A 11 16.91 -5.10 -20.89
C ASN A 11 15.45 -5.23 -21.37
N THR A 12 14.93 -4.23 -22.07
CA THR A 12 13.55 -4.20 -22.64
C THR A 12 13.47 -4.72 -24.08
N ASN A 13 14.50 -5.39 -24.60
CA ASN A 13 14.45 -5.98 -25.93
C ASN A 13 13.98 -7.44 -25.90
N THR A 14 12.65 -7.63 -25.93
CA THR A 14 12.05 -8.87 -26.42
C THR A 14 11.12 -8.54 -27.60
N PRO A 15 11.29 -9.19 -28.77
CA PRO A 15 10.73 -8.72 -30.03
C PRO A 15 9.22 -9.00 -30.16
N LEU A 16 8.49 -8.02 -30.69
CA LEU A 16 7.14 -8.21 -31.21
C LEU A 16 7.21 -9.03 -32.51
N SER A 17 6.55 -10.18 -32.52
CA SER A 17 6.43 -11.06 -33.70
C SER A 17 5.05 -10.88 -34.35
N PRO A 18 4.94 -10.99 -35.69
CA PRO A 18 3.96 -10.29 -36.50
C PRO A 18 2.78 -11.18 -36.88
N THR A 19 1.66 -10.57 -37.26
CA THR A 19 1.03 -10.80 -38.58
C THR A 19 -0.21 -9.92 -38.70
N ASN A 20 -0.07 -8.88 -39.50
CA ASN A 20 -1.17 -8.17 -40.11
C ASN A 20 -1.08 -8.47 -41.62
N ARG A 21 -1.95 -9.34 -42.13
CA ARG A 21 -2.24 -9.50 -43.55
C ARG A 21 -3.66 -10.03 -43.69
N LEU A 22 -4.60 -9.12 -43.96
CA LEU A 22 -5.46 -9.26 -45.12
C LEU A 22 -6.06 -7.89 -45.44
N PHE A 23 -5.59 -7.32 -46.54
CA PHE A 23 -6.19 -6.16 -47.18
C PHE A 23 -7.04 -6.68 -48.35
N GLN A 24 -8.14 -5.97 -48.62
CA GLN A 24 -9.13 -6.13 -49.71
C GLN A 24 -10.18 -7.22 -49.45
N LEU A 25 -11.48 -6.91 -49.46
CA LEU A 25 -12.21 -6.38 -50.63
C LEU A 25 -13.58 -5.78 -50.25
N LEU A 26 -13.97 -4.72 -50.98
CA LEU A 26 -15.33 -4.26 -51.37
C LEU A 26 -16.19 -3.61 -50.26
N SER A 27 -16.37 -2.28 -50.22
CA SER A 27 -17.23 -1.42 -51.06
C SER A 27 -18.74 -1.66 -50.92
N THR A 28 -19.44 -0.54 -50.65
CA THR A 28 -20.88 -0.23 -50.76
C THR A 28 -21.85 -0.91 -49.79
N HIS A 29 -22.40 -0.15 -48.83
CA HIS A 29 -23.80 0.33 -48.84
C HIS A 29 -24.04 1.34 -47.68
N PRO A 30 -24.77 2.45 -47.92
CA PRO A 30 -25.27 3.33 -46.87
C PRO A 30 -26.62 2.80 -46.36
N ASP A 31 -26.88 2.83 -45.04
CA ASP A 31 -28.22 3.16 -44.50
C ASP A 31 -28.27 3.17 -42.96
N LEU A 32 -28.77 4.30 -42.47
CA LEU A 32 -29.57 4.58 -41.27
C LEU A 32 -29.60 3.54 -40.12
N SER A 33 -29.16 3.97 -38.94
CA SER A 33 -30.07 4.64 -37.97
C SER A 33 -29.36 4.88 -36.64
N THR A 34 -29.33 6.15 -36.25
CA THR A 34 -28.85 6.61 -34.93
C THR A 34 -29.90 6.28 -33.87
N SER A 35 -29.76 5.14 -33.22
CA SER A 35 -30.46 4.87 -31.96
C SER A 35 -29.61 5.42 -30.82
N SER A 36 -29.98 6.60 -30.33
CA SER A 36 -29.43 7.21 -29.12
C SER A 36 -29.76 6.33 -27.92
N VAL A 37 -28.83 5.46 -27.54
CA VAL A 37 -28.89 4.74 -26.26
C VAL A 37 -28.48 5.72 -25.17
N SER A 38 -29.48 6.27 -24.46
CA SER A 38 -29.26 7.02 -23.23
C SER A 38 -28.77 6.06 -22.15
N ILE A 39 -27.45 5.97 -21.98
CA ILE A 39 -26.86 5.29 -20.83
C ILE A 39 -27.09 6.19 -19.63
N ALA A 40 -28.04 5.81 -18.78
CA ALA A 40 -28.21 6.40 -17.46
C ALA A 40 -26.92 6.16 -16.66
N MET A 41 -26.23 7.24 -16.32
CA MET A 41 -25.13 7.23 -15.38
C MET A 41 -25.71 6.91 -14.00
N THR A 42 -25.66 5.64 -13.61
CA THR A 42 -25.89 5.27 -12.22
C THR A 42 -24.65 5.67 -11.44
N ASP A 43 -24.80 6.61 -10.52
CA ASP A 43 -23.78 7.00 -9.56
C ASP A 43 -23.28 5.74 -8.84
N SER A 44 -22.10 5.26 -9.24
CA SER A 44 -21.43 4.17 -8.55
C SER A 44 -20.86 4.74 -7.26
N GLU A 45 -21.68 4.72 -6.22
CA GLU A 45 -21.21 4.97 -4.86
C GLU A 45 -20.12 3.93 -4.58
N SER A 46 -18.87 4.41 -4.56
CA SER A 46 -17.67 3.59 -4.36
C SER A 46 -17.65 3.08 -2.92
N SER A 47 -18.46 2.08 -2.62
CA SER A 47 -18.49 1.44 -1.31
C SER A 47 -17.14 0.76 -1.08
N LYS A 48 -16.28 1.39 -0.27
CA LYS A 48 -15.00 0.82 0.13
C LYS A 48 -15.24 -0.57 0.75
N PRO A 49 -14.49 -1.62 0.35
CA PRO A 49 -14.65 -2.93 0.97
C PRO A 49 -14.38 -2.83 2.48
N PRO A 50 -15.22 -3.48 3.32
CA PRO A 50 -15.02 -3.47 4.76
C PRO A 50 -13.68 -4.14 5.09
N LEU A 51 -13.02 -3.64 6.13
CA LEU A 51 -11.87 -4.35 6.67
C LEU A 51 -12.31 -5.71 7.23
N PRO A 52 -11.43 -6.72 7.23
CA PRO A 52 -11.73 -7.96 7.94
C PRO A 52 -12.00 -7.65 9.42
N ALA A 53 -13.07 -8.23 9.96
CA ALA A 53 -13.35 -8.17 11.39
C ALA A 53 -12.23 -8.89 12.17
N PHE A 54 -11.90 -8.38 13.34
CA PHE A 54 -10.90 -9.00 14.20
C PHE A 54 -11.40 -10.35 14.71
N ASP A 55 -10.67 -11.41 14.39
CA ASP A 55 -10.87 -12.78 14.89
C ASP A 55 -9.77 -13.12 15.91
N PRO A 56 -10.10 -13.30 17.21
CA PRO A 56 -9.13 -13.65 18.24
C PRO A 56 -8.54 -15.06 18.07
N ASP A 57 -9.25 -15.98 17.43
CA ASP A 57 -8.81 -17.36 17.22
C ASP A 57 -7.88 -17.50 16.00
N ASN A 58 -7.89 -16.49 15.12
CA ASN A 58 -7.01 -16.38 13.97
C ASN A 58 -6.19 -15.08 14.02
N CYS A 59 -5.35 -14.93 15.05
CA CYS A 59 -4.49 -13.76 15.19
C CYS A 59 -3.04 -14.10 15.57
N GLN A 60 -2.12 -13.18 15.30
CA GLN A 60 -0.72 -13.31 15.71
C GLN A 60 -0.10 -11.94 16.06
N THR A 61 0.64 -11.91 17.16
CA THR A 61 1.44 -10.75 17.58
C THR A 61 2.80 -10.77 16.90
N TYR A 62 3.23 -9.62 16.39
CA TYR A 62 4.55 -9.41 15.80
C TYR A 62 5.31 -8.33 16.57
N THR A 63 6.58 -8.61 16.85
CA THR A 63 7.53 -7.63 17.38
C THR A 63 8.21 -6.89 16.23
N ALA A 64 8.43 -5.60 16.45
CA ALA A 64 8.95 -4.71 15.44
C ALA A 64 9.84 -3.64 16.06
N SER A 65 10.79 -3.14 15.28
CA SER A 65 11.66 -2.05 15.67
C SER A 65 12.09 -1.21 14.47
N CYS A 66 12.43 0.05 14.73
CA CYS A 66 13.23 0.81 13.77
C CYS A 66 14.64 0.20 13.64
N HIS A 67 15.40 0.57 12.61
CA HIS A 67 16.74 0.03 12.37
C HIS A 67 17.69 0.12 13.58
N CYS A 68 17.68 1.23 14.31
CA CYS A 68 18.54 1.42 15.49
C CYS A 68 17.89 0.98 16.82
N GLU A 69 16.77 0.26 16.76
CA GLU A 69 16.06 -0.33 17.92
C GLU A 69 15.61 0.64 19.02
N THR A 70 15.74 1.95 18.79
CA THR A 70 15.25 2.98 19.73
C THR A 70 13.73 2.90 19.87
N ILE A 71 13.05 2.78 18.73
CA ILE A 71 11.60 2.59 18.67
C ILE A 71 11.34 1.10 18.57
N GLN A 72 10.66 0.55 19.57
CA GLN A 72 10.22 -0.85 19.60
C GLN A 72 8.72 -0.89 19.85
N TYR A 73 8.03 -1.81 19.17
CA TYR A 73 6.58 -1.91 19.25
C TYR A 73 6.11 -3.32 18.93
N THR A 74 4.85 -3.58 19.24
CA THR A 74 4.13 -4.79 18.84
C THR A 74 2.88 -4.44 18.07
N ILE A 75 2.56 -5.30 17.10
CA ILE A 75 1.30 -5.24 16.36
C ILE A 75 0.60 -6.58 16.48
N LEU A 76 -0.71 -6.57 16.71
CA LEU A 76 -1.55 -7.77 16.66
C LEU A 76 -2.35 -7.74 15.36
N LEU A 77 -2.18 -8.76 14.52
CA LEU A 77 -2.88 -8.90 13.24
C LEU A 77 -3.84 -10.08 13.29
N SER A 78 -5.06 -9.86 12.79
CA SER A 78 -6.06 -10.87 12.48
C SER A 78 -6.65 -10.65 11.07
N PRO A 79 -6.30 -11.49 10.08
CA PRO A 79 -5.56 -12.75 10.19
C PRO A 79 -4.04 -12.57 10.44
N PRO A 80 -3.26 -13.64 10.68
CA PRO A 80 -1.80 -13.55 10.73
C PRO A 80 -1.21 -13.04 9.41
N LEU A 81 -0.02 -12.44 9.48
CA LEU A 81 0.70 -11.81 8.37
C LEU A 81 0.79 -12.65 7.07
N PRO A 82 1.01 -13.98 7.10
CA PRO A 82 1.00 -14.80 5.88
C PRO A 82 -0.31 -14.77 5.09
N GLN A 83 -1.42 -14.46 5.75
CA GLN A 83 -2.76 -14.35 5.17
C GLN A 83 -3.19 -12.89 5.00
N TRP A 84 -2.41 -11.94 5.53
CA TRP A 84 -2.74 -10.53 5.48
C TRP A 84 -2.39 -9.93 4.11
N LYS A 85 -3.26 -9.04 3.61
CA LYS A 85 -2.99 -8.28 2.38
C LYS A 85 -2.01 -7.13 2.66
N VAL A 86 -0.75 -7.31 2.27
CA VAL A 86 0.26 -6.24 2.31
C VAL A 86 0.01 -5.26 1.17
N VAL A 87 -0.03 -3.96 1.50
CA VAL A 87 -0.30 -2.89 0.55
C VAL A 87 0.99 -2.15 0.22
N SER A 88 1.30 -2.04 -1.06
CA SER A 88 2.34 -1.15 -1.58
C SER A 88 1.66 -0.07 -2.42
N CYS A 89 1.66 1.17 -1.91
CA CYS A 89 1.07 2.29 -2.60
C CYS A 89 2.08 2.95 -3.54
N ASN A 90 1.63 3.38 -4.72
CA ASN A 90 2.44 4.05 -5.73
C ASN A 90 2.54 5.57 -5.54
N CYS A 91 2.00 6.12 -4.44
CA CYS A 91 2.15 7.55 -4.14
C CYS A 91 3.62 7.92 -3.97
N SER A 92 4.02 9.14 -4.35
CA SER A 92 5.44 9.54 -4.39
C SER A 92 6.14 9.38 -3.04
N ILE A 93 5.51 9.78 -1.93
CA ILE A 93 6.07 9.57 -0.58
C ILE A 93 6.07 8.10 -0.18
N CYS A 94 5.04 7.34 -0.56
CA CYS A 94 4.90 5.92 -0.24
C CYS A 94 6.03 5.10 -0.87
N SER A 95 6.27 5.38 -2.16
CA SER A 95 7.34 4.78 -2.93
C SER A 95 8.72 5.18 -2.38
N ARG A 96 8.95 6.47 -2.08
CA ARG A 96 10.23 6.96 -1.52
C ARG A 96 10.54 6.41 -0.13
N ASN A 97 9.53 6.25 0.72
CA ASN A 97 9.70 5.66 2.05
C ASN A 97 9.80 4.13 2.03
N GLY A 98 9.59 3.50 0.86
CA GLY A 98 9.63 2.05 0.72
C GLY A 98 8.56 1.33 1.54
N TYR A 99 7.38 1.95 1.68
CA TYR A 99 6.33 1.41 2.53
C TYR A 99 5.74 0.09 1.99
N LEU A 100 5.72 -0.91 2.86
CA LEU A 100 4.94 -2.13 2.71
C LEU A 100 4.01 -2.21 3.93
N LEU A 101 2.72 -1.97 3.73
CA LEU A 101 1.82 -1.60 4.82
C LEU A 101 0.81 -2.69 5.14
N VAL A 102 0.59 -2.90 6.43
CA VAL A 102 -0.57 -3.59 6.98
C VAL A 102 -1.37 -2.62 7.85
N TYR A 103 -2.66 -2.90 8.04
CA TYR A 103 -3.59 -1.94 8.64
C TYR A 103 -4.33 -2.53 9.85
N PRO A 104 -3.66 -2.80 10.97
CA PRO A 104 -4.33 -3.09 12.23
C PRO A 104 -5.09 -1.88 12.76
N GLU A 105 -6.08 -2.14 13.62
CA GLU A 105 -6.66 -1.13 14.49
C GLU A 105 -5.60 -0.50 15.40
N ARG A 106 -5.69 0.79 15.67
CA ARG A 106 -4.77 1.51 16.55
C ARG A 106 -4.68 0.87 17.94
N SER A 107 -5.81 0.39 18.47
CA SER A 107 -5.90 -0.33 19.75
C SER A 107 -5.04 -1.59 19.81
N ARG A 108 -4.63 -2.13 18.66
CA ARG A 108 -3.82 -3.36 18.49
C ARG A 108 -2.36 -3.08 18.21
N VAL A 109 -1.95 -1.82 18.29
CA VAL A 109 -0.56 -1.37 18.16
C VAL A 109 -0.10 -0.82 19.51
N HIS A 110 1.03 -1.33 20.00
CA HIS A 110 1.59 -0.92 21.27
C HIS A 110 3.05 -0.54 21.09
N ILE A 111 3.35 0.75 21.27
CA ILE A 111 4.73 1.25 21.32
C ILE A 111 5.29 0.88 22.70
N LYS A 112 6.38 0.12 22.71
CA LYS A 112 7.06 -0.35 23.92
C LYS A 112 8.12 0.64 24.39
N SER A 113 8.79 1.32 23.46
CA SER A 113 9.86 2.28 23.76
C SER A 113 10.07 3.27 22.61
N GLY A 114 10.68 4.42 22.94
CA GLY A 114 11.18 5.38 21.95
C GLY A 114 10.13 6.28 21.31
N GLU A 115 8.95 6.43 21.93
CA GLU A 115 7.88 7.28 21.40
C GLU A 115 8.35 8.75 21.22
N GLU A 116 9.21 9.23 22.11
CA GLU A 116 9.83 10.56 22.05
C GLU A 116 10.73 10.78 20.82
N ALA A 117 11.32 9.68 20.32
CA ALA A 117 12.17 9.66 19.13
C ALA A 117 11.36 9.52 17.82
N LEU A 118 10.04 9.37 17.92
CA LEU A 118 9.15 9.27 16.77
C LEU A 118 8.78 10.68 16.28
N LYS A 119 9.20 11.02 15.06
CA LYS A 119 8.86 12.30 14.40
C LYS A 119 7.83 12.09 13.31
N ASN A 120 7.21 13.19 12.92
CA ASN A 120 6.08 13.19 12.00
C ASN A 120 6.44 14.07 10.80
N TYR A 121 6.11 13.59 9.60
CA TYR A 121 6.09 14.40 8.41
C TYR A 121 4.68 14.40 7.81
N SER A 122 4.21 15.56 7.35
CA SER A 122 2.91 15.70 6.68
C SER A 122 3.01 16.78 5.62
N PHE A 123 2.28 16.61 4.53
CA PHE A 123 2.24 17.52 3.38
C PHE A 123 0.81 17.63 2.85
N GLY A 124 0.58 18.51 1.87
CA GLY A 124 -0.75 18.75 1.31
C GLY A 124 -1.76 19.20 2.38
N ALA A 125 -2.97 18.62 2.35
CA ALA A 125 -4.00 18.83 3.39
C ALA A 125 -3.61 18.28 4.78
N LYS A 126 -2.42 17.67 4.92
CA LYS A 126 -1.91 17.08 6.15
C LYS A 126 -2.84 16.00 6.70
N ARG A 127 -3.52 15.25 5.82
CA ARG A 127 -4.38 14.12 6.21
C ARG A 127 -3.60 12.97 6.84
N ASN A 128 -2.36 12.76 6.39
CA ASN A 128 -1.53 11.65 6.81
C ASN A 128 -0.29 12.13 7.58
N LEU A 129 -0.01 11.49 8.71
CA LEU A 129 1.24 11.67 9.46
C LEU A 129 2.17 10.49 9.17
N HIS A 130 3.23 10.72 8.41
CA HIS A 130 4.30 9.75 8.22
C HIS A 130 5.21 9.76 9.44
N LYS A 131 5.24 8.65 10.18
CA LYS A 131 5.96 8.52 11.44
C LYS A 131 7.29 7.81 11.21
N PHE A 132 8.40 8.44 11.62
CA PHE A 132 9.75 7.93 11.39
C PHE A 132 10.65 8.13 12.62
N CYS A 133 11.70 7.32 12.70
CA CYS A 133 12.70 7.45 13.76
C CYS A 133 13.61 8.65 13.49
N GLU A 134 13.73 9.59 14.43
CA GLU A 134 14.66 10.71 14.28
C GLU A 134 16.13 10.28 14.21
N LYS A 135 16.47 9.15 14.85
CA LYS A 135 17.86 8.70 14.99
C LYS A 135 18.38 7.98 13.75
N CYS A 136 17.55 7.15 13.12
CA CYS A 136 17.96 6.32 11.98
C CYS A 136 17.15 6.55 10.69
N GLY A 137 16.15 7.44 10.71
CA GLY A 137 15.33 7.74 9.54
C GLY A 137 14.37 6.62 9.10
N SER A 138 14.33 5.48 9.78
CA SER A 138 13.43 4.37 9.46
C SER A 138 11.97 4.84 9.49
N SER A 139 11.23 4.61 8.40
CA SER A 139 9.80 4.87 8.31
C SER A 139 9.03 3.76 9.05
N VAL A 140 8.48 4.08 10.22
CA VAL A 140 7.91 3.09 11.15
C VAL A 140 6.45 2.77 10.81
N PHE A 141 5.62 3.80 10.71
CA PHE A 141 4.22 3.68 10.31
C PHE A 141 3.73 5.00 9.71
N PHE A 142 2.52 5.01 9.17
CA PHE A 142 1.81 6.25 8.93
C PHE A 142 0.45 6.22 9.62
N ASP A 143 0.03 7.37 10.11
CA ASP A 143 -1.18 7.57 10.88
C ASP A 143 -2.14 8.47 10.07
N PRO A 144 -3.20 7.89 9.50
CA PRO A 144 -4.24 8.64 8.82
C PRO A 144 -5.10 9.37 9.87
N ARG A 145 -5.09 10.70 9.86
CA ARG A 145 -5.84 11.55 10.81
C ARG A 145 -7.31 11.66 10.43
N MET A 146 -7.98 10.53 10.29
CA MET A 146 -9.32 10.45 9.71
C MET A 146 -10.37 11.18 10.54
N ASP A 147 -10.25 11.08 11.86
CA ASP A 147 -11.07 11.76 12.87
C ASP A 147 -11.16 13.28 12.64
N LYS A 148 -10.06 13.90 12.18
CA LYS A 148 -9.99 15.36 11.97
C LYS A 148 -10.66 15.85 10.70
N PHE A 149 -11.11 14.96 9.81
CA PHE A 149 -11.73 15.31 8.53
C PHE A 149 -13.19 14.87 8.42
N GLY A 150 -13.84 14.49 9.52
CA GLY A 150 -15.26 14.16 9.55
C GLY A 150 -15.63 12.86 8.84
N GLU A 151 -14.62 12.09 8.44
CA GLU A 151 -14.78 10.74 7.91
C GLU A 151 -14.62 9.78 9.10
N ALA A 152 -15.59 8.90 9.34
CA ALA A 152 -15.53 7.90 10.42
C ALA A 152 -15.27 6.48 9.88
N PRO A 153 -14.16 6.21 9.17
CA PRO A 153 -13.69 4.85 8.95
C PRO A 153 -13.10 4.27 10.25
N PRO A 154 -12.83 2.95 10.27
CA PRO A 154 -12.06 2.33 11.35
C PRO A 154 -10.75 3.07 11.63
N ASP A 155 -10.42 3.25 12.92
CA ASP A 155 -9.18 3.88 13.40
C ASP A 155 -8.00 2.92 13.22
N LEU A 156 -7.34 3.04 12.06
CA LEU A 156 -6.24 2.17 11.65
C LEU A 156 -4.91 2.89 11.63
N LEU A 157 -3.84 2.12 11.81
CA LEU A 157 -2.47 2.55 11.52
C LEU A 157 -1.90 1.78 10.35
N GLY A 158 -1.23 2.46 9.43
CA GLY A 158 -0.46 1.82 8.38
C GLY A 158 0.92 1.43 8.87
N MET A 159 1.08 0.19 9.33
CA MET A 159 2.33 -0.31 9.94
C MET A 159 3.27 -0.84 8.85
N ASN A 160 4.53 -0.39 8.84
CA ASN A 160 5.51 -0.84 7.87
C ASN A 160 6.03 -2.24 8.24
N VAL A 161 5.77 -3.24 7.39
CA VAL A 161 6.19 -4.63 7.66
C VAL A 161 7.71 -4.81 7.57
N SER A 162 8.42 -3.88 6.91
CA SER A 162 9.89 -3.89 6.86
C SER A 162 10.54 -3.64 8.22
N CYS A 163 9.78 -3.17 9.21
CA CYS A 163 10.24 -3.00 10.59
C CYS A 163 9.96 -4.22 11.48
N LEU A 164 9.31 -5.28 10.98
CA LEU A 164 9.08 -6.50 11.75
C LEU A 164 10.40 -7.28 11.90
N GLN A 165 10.60 -7.88 13.07
CA GLN A 165 11.79 -8.69 13.32
C GLN A 165 11.86 -9.91 12.39
N THR A 166 13.10 -10.30 12.04
CA THR A 166 13.49 -11.12 10.88
C THR A 166 12.82 -12.49 10.78
N THR A 167 12.34 -13.05 11.90
CA THR A 167 11.61 -14.34 11.93
C THR A 167 10.27 -14.27 11.18
N ALA A 168 9.68 -13.07 11.04
CA ALA A 168 8.46 -12.84 10.26
C ALA A 168 8.73 -12.57 8.76
N MET A 169 9.88 -11.96 8.43
CA MET A 169 10.20 -11.52 7.06
C MET A 169 10.60 -12.66 6.12
N SER A 170 11.22 -13.73 6.62
CA SER A 170 11.64 -14.87 5.80
C SER A 170 10.48 -15.56 5.06
N ARG A 171 9.24 -15.40 5.56
CA ARG A 171 8.01 -15.96 4.98
C ARG A 171 7.30 -15.01 4.00
N LEU A 172 7.69 -13.73 3.92
CA LEU A 172 7.03 -12.70 3.09
C LEU A 172 7.55 -12.64 1.65
N ARG A 173 8.68 -13.27 1.33
CA ARG A 173 9.29 -13.21 -0.01
C ARG A 173 8.39 -13.77 -1.13
N GLY A 174 7.33 -14.51 -0.81
CA GLY A 174 6.32 -15.00 -1.77
C GLY A 174 4.96 -14.28 -1.74
N LEU A 175 4.75 -13.32 -0.83
CA LEU A 175 3.43 -12.74 -0.53
C LEU A 175 3.26 -11.27 -0.96
N ILE A 176 4.32 -10.64 -1.47
CA ILE A 176 4.25 -9.26 -1.99
C ILE A 176 3.54 -9.29 -3.35
N ARG A 177 2.21 -9.31 -3.31
CA ARG A 177 1.36 -9.12 -4.49
C ARG A 177 1.11 -7.62 -4.63
N CYS A 178 1.85 -6.96 -5.52
CA CYS A 178 1.54 -5.59 -5.92
C CYS A 178 0.09 -5.53 -6.42
N VAL A 179 -0.76 -4.77 -5.76
CA VAL A 179 -2.09 -4.44 -6.28
C VAL A 179 -2.26 -2.92 -6.18
N GLY A 180 -2.48 -2.32 -7.35
CA GLY A 180 -2.37 -0.89 -7.62
C GLY A 180 -3.42 0.04 -7.00
N SER A 181 -3.11 1.32 -7.20
CA SER A 181 -3.92 2.56 -7.29
C SER A 181 -5.09 2.87 -6.35
N HIS A 182 -5.62 1.98 -5.52
CA HIS A 182 -6.78 2.30 -4.68
C HIS A 182 -6.44 2.28 -3.18
N VAL A 183 -5.66 3.27 -2.74
CA VAL A 183 -5.81 3.84 -1.38
C VAL A 183 -6.47 5.20 -1.53
N SER A 184 -7.80 5.22 -1.56
CA SER A 184 -8.60 6.45 -1.63
C SER A 184 -8.31 7.44 -0.49
N TRP A 185 -7.65 6.98 0.58
CA TRP A 185 -7.25 7.77 1.76
C TRP A 185 -6.05 8.71 1.55
N CYS A 186 -5.29 8.54 0.47
CA CYS A 186 -4.06 9.31 0.23
C CYS A 186 -4.22 10.46 -0.79
N SER A 187 -5.38 10.61 -1.41
CA SER A 187 -5.62 11.62 -2.44
C SER A 187 -6.53 12.72 -1.90
N GLY A 188 -5.91 13.82 -1.47
CA GLY A 188 -6.58 15.05 -1.04
C GLY A 188 -5.69 15.90 -0.15
#